data_AF-A0A434AGG8-F1
#
_entry.id   AF-A0A434AGG8-F1
#
_cell.length_a   1.000
_cell.length_b   1.000
_cell.length_c   1.000
_cell.angle_alpha   90.00
_cell.angle_beta   90.00
_cell.angle_gamma   90.00
#
_symmetry.space_group_name_H-M   'P 1'
#
loop_
_entity.id
_entity.type
_entity.pdbx_description
1 polymer ?
#
loop_
_entity_poly.entity_id
_entity_poly.type
_entity_poly.pdbx_seq_one_letter_code
_entity_poly.pdbx_strand_id
1 'polypeptide(L)' 'MSKKNRIVNLRKLDTELVRKINEDYPFGFEDDIKRYLLGHDKTIYAFPLTTDDCNCLVKVDMDYDYSLHLEEEENMEET' A
#
# COMPACT_ATOMS: atom_id res chain seq x y z
N MET A 1 -13.54 -18.55 16.47
CA MET A 1 -12.11 -18.17 16.48
C MET A 1 -12.02 -16.71 16.06
N SER A 2 -11.53 -15.81 16.91
CA SER A 2 -11.34 -14.41 16.51
C SER A 2 -10.11 -14.31 15.61
N LYS A 3 -10.28 -13.84 14.37
CA LYS A 3 -9.16 -13.60 13.44
C LYS A 3 -8.20 -12.60 14.09
N LYS A 4 -6.90 -12.93 14.08
CA LYS A 4 -5.87 -12.04 14.65
C LYS A 4 -5.63 -10.88 13.67
N ASN A 5 -5.57 -9.66 14.18
CA ASN A 5 -5.21 -8.48 13.40
C ASN A 5 -3.69 -8.29 13.44
N ARG A 6 -3.04 -8.13 12.29
CA ARG A 6 -1.59 -7.95 12.18
C ARG A 6 -1.22 -6.91 11.13
N ILE A 7 -0.15 -6.16 11.37
CA ILE A 7 0.47 -5.29 10.37
C ILE A 7 1.71 -6.01 9.85
N VAL A 8 1.80 -6.16 8.53
CA VAL A 8 2.86 -6.93 7.85
C VAL A 8 3.44 -6.10 6.72
N ASN A 9 4.73 -6.26 6.44
CA ASN A 9 5.36 -5.59 5.31
C ASN A 9 5.26 -6.50 4.07
N LEU A 10 4.82 -5.96 2.93
CA LEU A 10 4.70 -6.65 1.66
C LEU A 10 5.99 -7.43 1.31
N ARG A 11 7.17 -6.83 1.51
CA ARG A 11 8.48 -7.44 1.21
C ARG A 11 8.82 -8.63 2.13
N LYS A 12 8.09 -8.80 3.24
CA LYS A 12 8.30 -9.88 4.23
C LYS A 12 7.17 -10.91 4.22
N LEU A 13 6.26 -10.86 3.25
CA LEU A 13 5.20 -11.85 3.10
C LEU A 13 5.74 -13.13 2.45
N ASP A 14 5.09 -14.25 2.80
CA ASP A 14 5.35 -15.53 2.16
C ASP A 14 4.94 -15.50 0.68
N THR A 15 5.61 -16.32 -0.14
CA THR A 15 5.43 -16.35 -1.61
C THR A 15 3.98 -16.58 -2.03
N GLU A 16 3.22 -17.39 -1.28
CA GLU A 16 1.79 -17.64 -1.57
C GLU A 16 0.95 -16.38 -1.41
N LEU A 17 1.18 -15.59 -0.35
CA LEU A 17 0.47 -14.33 -0.13
C LEU A 17 0.86 -13.27 -1.15
N VAL A 18 2.15 -13.20 -1.52
CA VAL A 18 2.61 -12.30 -2.58
C VAL A 18 1.95 -12.64 -3.91
N ARG A 19 1.85 -13.93 -4.25
CA ARG A 19 1.19 -14.36 -5.48
C ARG A 19 -0.29 -13.98 -5.49
N LYS A 20 -1.00 -14.21 -4.39
CA LYS A 20 -2.41 -13.80 -4.26
C LYS A 20 -2.56 -12.29 -4.41
N ILE A 21 -1.68 -11.52 -3.78
CA ILE A 21 -1.67 -10.05 -3.94
C ILE A 21 -1.43 -9.65 -5.40
N ASN A 22 -0.52 -10.30 -6.12
CA ASN A 22 -0.29 -10.00 -7.54
C ASN A 22 -1.48 -10.40 -8.44
N GLU A 23 -2.24 -11.44 -8.06
CA GLU A 23 -3.47 -11.84 -8.73
C GLU A 23 -4.62 -10.84 -8.47
N ASP A 24 -4.73 -10.35 -7.22
CA ASP A 24 -5.75 -9.37 -6.80
C ASP A 24 -5.42 -7.94 -7.29
N TYR A 25 -4.13 -7.60 -7.39
CA TYR A 25 -3.61 -6.27 -7.75
C TYR A 25 -2.65 -6.33 -8.96
N PRO A 26 -3.11 -6.77 -10.15
CA PRO A 26 -2.23 -6.97 -11.31
C PRO A 26 -1.66 -5.66 -11.88
N PHE A 27 -2.32 -4.53 -11.62
CA PHE A 27 -1.92 -3.20 -12.10
C PHE A 27 -1.41 -2.29 -10.98
N GLY A 28 -1.16 -2.83 -9.78
CA GLY A 28 -0.77 -2.06 -8.61
C GLY A 28 -1.93 -1.81 -7.65
N PHE A 29 -1.70 -0.91 -6.68
CA PHE A 29 -2.53 -0.78 -5.48
C PHE A 29 -3.36 0.51 -5.43
N GLU A 30 -3.42 1.27 -6.52
CA GLU A 30 -3.95 2.65 -6.54
C GLU A 30 -5.36 2.76 -5.94
N ASP A 31 -6.25 1.82 -6.26
CA ASP A 31 -7.64 1.85 -5.85
C ASP A 31 -7.85 1.60 -4.34
N ASP A 32 -6.96 0.82 -3.70
CA ASP A 32 -7.17 0.31 -2.33
C ASP A 32 -6.11 0.79 -1.33
N ILE A 33 -4.97 1.30 -1.80
CA ILE A 33 -3.89 1.74 -0.93
C ILE A 33 -4.31 2.99 -0.14
N LYS A 34 -4.15 2.91 1.18
CA LYS A 34 -4.50 3.99 2.09
C LYS A 34 -3.28 4.50 2.83
N ARG A 35 -3.26 5.82 3.00
CA ARG A 35 -2.26 6.53 3.80
C ARG A 35 -2.67 6.52 5.28
N TYR A 36 -1.85 5.95 6.13
CA TYR A 36 -2.04 5.89 7.58
C TYR A 36 -1.00 6.75 8.30
N LEU A 37 -1.45 7.65 9.18
CA LEU A 37 -0.60 8.44 10.06
C LEU A 37 -0.34 7.65 11.35
N LEU A 38 0.92 7.27 11.58
CA LEU A 38 1.37 6.56 12.80
C LEU A 38 1.94 7.51 13.88
N GLY A 39 2.00 8.81 13.60
CA GLY A 39 2.50 9.84 14.52
C GLY A 39 2.78 11.14 13.78
N HIS A 40 3.38 12.11 14.49
CA HIS A 40 3.56 13.49 14.01
C HIS A 40 4.27 13.60 12.65
N ASP A 41 5.20 12.69 12.32
CA ASP A 41 5.95 12.66 11.05
C ASP A 41 6.08 11.27 10.44
N LYS A 42 5.25 10.31 10.87
CA LYS A 42 5.32 8.93 10.34
C LYS A 42 4.07 8.58 9.59
N THR A 43 4.26 8.33 8.30
CA THR A 43 3.20 7.93 7.40
C THR A 43 3.55 6.57 6.80
N ILE A 44 2.57 5.68 6.70
CA ILE A 44 2.71 4.42 5.97
C ILE A 44 1.60 4.31 4.94
N TYR A 45 1.89 3.61 3.84
CA TYR A 45 0.90 3.25 2.83
C TYR A 45 0.59 1.76 2.99
N ALA A 46 -0.69 1.41 3.10
CA ALA A 46 -1.10 0.04 3.31
C ALA A 46 -2.50 -0.26 2.78
N PHE A 47 -2.78 -1.52 2.48
CA PHE A 47 -4.11 -2.01 2.12
C PHE A 47 -4.51 -3.20 3.01
N PRO A 48 -5.82 -3.39 3.28
CA PRO A 48 -6.30 -4.52 4.06
C PRO A 48 -6.33 -5.79 3.22
N LEU A 49 -5.82 -6.90 3.78
CA LEU A 49 -5.91 -8.24 3.20
C LEU A 49 -6.54 -9.18 4.22
N THR A 50 -7.67 -9.79 3.87
CA THR A 50 -8.32 -10.78 4.73
C THR A 50 -8.02 -12.18 4.23
N THR A 51 -7.40 -13.00 5.07
CA THR A 51 -7.20 -14.43 4.83
C THR A 51 -8.11 -15.25 5.73
N ASP A 52 -8.12 -16.57 5.56
CA ASP A 52 -8.91 -17.46 6.40
C ASP A 52 -8.45 -17.42 7.88
N ASP A 53 -7.16 -17.22 8.11
CA ASP A 53 -6.55 -17.26 9.43
C ASP A 53 -6.45 -15.89 10.13
N CYS A 54 -6.29 -14.80 9.38
CA CYS A 54 -6.02 -13.48 9.95
C CYS A 54 -6.45 -12.30 9.07
N ASN A 55 -6.63 -11.15 9.71
CA ASN A 55 -6.80 -9.87 9.03
C ASN A 55 -5.45 -9.15 9.04
N CYS A 56 -4.94 -8.85 7.86
CA CYS A 56 -3.65 -8.20 7.67
C CYS A 56 -3.83 -6.78 7.18
N LEU A 57 -3.05 -5.85 7.71
CA LEU A 57 -2.80 -4.56 7.08
C LEU A 57 -1.41 -4.64 6.43
N VAL A 58 -1.40 -4.71 5.10
CA VAL A 58 -0.17 -4.93 4.32
C VAL A 58 0.45 -3.58 4.01
N LYS A 59 1.56 -3.25 4.67
CA LYS A 59 2.38 -2.08 4.40
C LYS A 59 3.12 -2.27 3.07
N VAL A 60 2.92 -1.35 2.15
CA VAL A 60 3.65 -1.25 0.89
C VAL A 60 4.85 -0.32 1.12
N ASP A 61 6.06 -0.84 0.89
CA ASP A 61 7.26 -0.02 0.84
C ASP A 61 7.30 0.69 -0.51
N MET A 62 6.73 1.89 -0.57
CA MET A 62 6.86 2.78 -1.71
C MET A 62 8.22 3.48 -1.63
N ASP A 63 9.13 3.16 -2.55
CA ASP A 63 10.15 4.09 -2.98
C ASP A 63 9.42 5.10 -3.89
N TYR A 64 8.74 6.08 -3.27
CA TYR A 64 7.99 7.09 -4.01
C TYR A 64 9.01 7.93 -4.76
N ASP A 65 9.15 7.69 -6.07
CA ASP A 65 9.99 8.52 -6.92
C ASP A 65 9.23 9.84 -7.14
N TYR A 66 9.44 10.78 -6.22
CA TYR A 66 8.83 12.12 -6.26
C TYR A 66 9.13 12.86 -7.57
N SER A 67 10.08 12.39 -8.38
CA SER A 67 10.38 12.98 -9.68
C SER A 67 9.26 12.81 -10.72
N LEU A 68 8.37 11.82 -10.59
CA LEU A 68 7.31 11.54 -11.57
C LEU A 68 6.00 12.31 -11.36
N HIS A 69 5.83 13.03 -10.24
CA HIS A 69 4.63 13.85 -9.98
C HIS A 69 4.87 15.36 -10.07
N LEU A 70 6.12 15.79 -10.31
CA LEU A 70 6.45 17.20 -10.50
C LEU A 70 6.17 17.70 -11.93
N GLU A 71 5.91 16.80 -12.90
CA GLU A 71 5.65 17.20 -14.29
C GLU A 71 4.18 17.54 -14.60
N GLU A 72 3.23 17.27 -13.68
CA GLU A 72 1.79 17.54 -13.91
C GLU A 72 1.26 18.83 -13.24
N GLU A 73 2.03 19.50 -12.38
CA GLU A 73 1.60 20.74 -11.70
C GLU A 73 2.19 22.05 -12.29
N GLU A 74 2.80 22.04 -13.48
CA GLU A 74 3.34 23.26 -14.14
C GLU A 74 2.56 23.73 -15.38
N ASN A 75 1.24 23.53 -15.45
CA ASN A 75 0.48 24.06 -16.60
C ASN A 75 -0.84 24.78 -16.26
N MET A 76 -0.90 25.44 -15.10
CA MET A 76 -2.00 26.33 -14.76
C MET A 76 -1.51 27.72 -14.34
N GLU A 77 -0.72 28.37 -15.20
CA GLU A 77 -0.69 29.84 -15.28
C GLU A 77 -0.23 30.27 -16.69
N GLU A 78 -0.89 31.30 -17.22
CA GLU A 78 -0.76 31.91 -18.56
C GLU A 78 -1.56 31.27 -19.71
N THR A 79 -2.82 31.70 -19.86
CA THR A 79 -3.21 32.67 -20.92
C THR A 79 -4.52 33.36 -20.55
#